data_AF-A0A7N8XKN9-F1
#
_entry.id   AF-A0A7N8XKN9-F1
#
_cell.length_a   1.000
_cell.length_b   1.000
_cell.length_c   1.000
_cell.angle_alpha   90.00
_cell.angle_beta   90.00
_cell.angle_gamma   90.00
#
_symmetry.space_group_name_H-M   'P 1'
#
loop_
_entity.id
_entity.type
_entity.pdbx_description
1 polymer ?
#
loop_
_entity_poly.entity_id
_entity_poly.type
_entity_poly.pdbx_seq_one_letter_code
_entity_poly.pdbx_strand_id
1 'polypeptide(L)' 'MGGDHGHSKTSLNEAWRYAGGFARPVTLSEVLFKGFKWGFAAFTVALAIEYTFFPPKKGGH' A
#
# COMPACT_ATOMS: atom_id res chain seq x y z
N MET A 1 -48.45 1.50 19.86
CA MET A 1 -47.26 2.06 20.51
C MET A 1 -46.54 0.94 21.23
N GLY A 2 -45.28 0.68 20.92
CA GLY A 2 -44.49 -0.40 21.53
C GLY A 2 -43.16 -0.54 20.82
N GLY A 3 -42.19 0.28 21.22
CA GLY A 3 -40.93 0.48 20.53
C GLY A 3 -39.84 -0.56 20.85
N ASP A 4 -39.18 -0.98 19.77
CA ASP A 4 -37.73 -1.10 19.56
C ASP A 4 -36.82 -1.43 20.75
N HIS A 5 -36.57 -2.71 21.05
CA HIS A 5 -35.41 -3.09 21.90
C HIS A 5 -34.80 -4.46 21.51
N GLY A 6 -34.40 -4.62 20.25
CA GLY A 6 -33.52 -5.71 19.79
C GLY A 6 -32.05 -5.38 20.03
N HIS A 7 -31.57 -5.45 21.27
CA HIS A 7 -30.18 -5.12 21.61
C HIS A 7 -29.17 -6.19 21.14
N SER A 8 -28.63 -6.00 19.94
CA SER A 8 -27.19 -5.92 19.59
C SER A 8 -26.13 -6.82 20.26
N LYS A 9 -26.47 -7.96 20.90
CA LYS A 9 -25.47 -8.78 21.62
C LYS A 9 -24.30 -9.25 20.75
N THR A 10 -24.51 -9.45 19.46
CA THR A 10 -23.49 -9.88 18.50
C THR A 10 -22.58 -8.74 18.01
N SER A 11 -23.14 -7.55 17.78
CA SER A 11 -22.39 -6.45 17.13
C SER A 11 -21.32 -5.83 18.04
N LEU A 12 -21.53 -5.79 19.36
CA LEU A 12 -20.50 -5.34 20.30
C LEU A 12 -19.37 -6.37 20.46
N ASN A 13 -19.72 -7.66 20.45
CA ASN A 13 -18.74 -8.76 20.48
C ASN A 13 -17.89 -8.80 19.19
N GLU A 14 -18.41 -8.34 18.06
CA GLU A 14 -17.66 -8.26 16.80
C GLU A 14 -16.95 -6.91 16.60
N ALA A 15 -17.34 -5.87 17.33
CA ALA A 15 -16.83 -4.51 17.18
C ALA A 15 -15.31 -4.39 17.37
N TRP A 16 -14.69 -5.22 18.22
CA TRP A 16 -13.23 -5.19 18.43
C TRP A 16 -12.45 -5.56 17.16
N ARG A 17 -13.04 -6.34 16.24
CA ARG A 17 -12.41 -6.75 14.97
C ARG A 17 -12.22 -5.56 14.02
N TYR A 18 -13.06 -4.53 14.17
CA TYR A 18 -13.06 -3.33 13.34
C TYR A 18 -12.55 -2.10 14.11
N ALA A 19 -12.00 -2.30 15.31
CA ALA A 19 -11.45 -1.25 16.16
C ALA A 19 -9.91 -1.30 16.18
N GLY A 20 -9.29 -0.18 16.56
CA GLY A 20 -7.83 -0.09 16.70
C GLY A 20 -7.07 -0.29 15.38
N GLY A 21 -5.90 -0.95 15.45
CA GLY A 21 -5.03 -1.17 14.28
C GLY A 21 -5.64 -2.00 13.15
N PHE A 22 -6.76 -2.68 13.40
CA PHE A 22 -7.50 -3.49 12.42
C PHE A 22 -8.66 -2.73 11.76
N ALA A 23 -8.94 -1.49 12.20
CA ALA A 23 -10.00 -0.66 11.64
C ALA A 23 -9.73 -0.21 10.19
N ARG A 24 -8.45 -0.12 9.81
CA ARG A 24 -8.05 0.23 8.44
C ARG A 24 -7.75 -1.05 7.66
N PRO A 25 -8.55 -1.39 6.63
CA PRO A 25 -8.29 -2.56 5.83
C PRO A 25 -6.99 -2.38 5.03
N VAL A 26 -6.09 -3.36 5.13
CA VAL A 26 -4.94 -3.44 4.23
C VAL A 26 -5.46 -3.75 2.84
N THR A 27 -5.16 -2.86 1.90
CA THR A 27 -5.54 -3.03 0.49
C THR A 27 -4.52 -3.89 -0.24
N LEU A 28 -4.97 -4.60 -1.29
CA LEU A 28 -4.06 -5.39 -2.13
C LEU A 28 -2.95 -4.53 -2.76
N SER A 29 -3.28 -3.28 -3.13
CA SER A 29 -2.30 -2.32 -3.63
C SER A 29 -1.25 -1.97 -2.59
N GLU A 30 -1.61 -1.77 -1.32
CA GLU A 30 -0.63 -1.54 -0.25
C GLU A 30 0.35 -2.70 -0.10
N VAL A 31 -0.10 -3.95 -0.29
CA VAL A 31 0.78 -5.13 -0.25
C VAL A 31 1.68 -5.18 -1.48
N LEU A 32 1.12 -5.04 -2.68
CA LEU A 32 1.85 -5.10 -3.95
C LEU A 32 2.89 -3.98 -4.09
N PHE A 33 2.54 -2.77 -3.64
CA PHE A 33 3.42 -1.61 -3.69
C PHE A 33 4.24 -1.41 -2.41
N LYS A 34 4.22 -2.37 -1.48
CA LYS A 34 5.05 -2.29 -0.27
C LYS A 34 6.53 -2.33 -0.66
N GLY A 35 7.24 -1.23 -0.37
CA GLY A 35 8.65 -1.07 -0.73
C GLY A 35 8.90 -0.56 -2.15
N PHE A 36 7.87 -0.43 -2.99
CA PHE A 36 8.01 0.06 -4.37
C PHE A 36 8.62 1.47 -4.43
N LYS A 37 8.28 2.37 -3.48
CA LYS A 37 8.85 3.73 -3.43
C LYS A 37 10.37 3.73 -3.33
N TRP A 38 10.93 2.92 -2.43
CA TRP A 38 12.39 2.84 -2.22
C TRP A 38 13.07 2.02 -3.32
N GLY A 39 12.42 0.95 -3.80
CA GLY A 39 12.91 0.19 -4.96
C GLY A 39 12.99 1.03 -6.23
N PHE A 40 11.96 1.84 -6.52
CA PHE A 40 11.93 2.74 -7.67
C PHE A 40 12.95 3.88 -7.55
N ALA A 41 13.15 4.41 -6.33
CA ALA A 41 14.21 5.39 -6.08
C ALA A 41 15.59 4.81 -6.40
N ALA A 42 15.90 3.61 -5.90
CA ALA A 42 17.16 2.93 -6.20
C ALA A 42 17.31 2.64 -7.70
N PHE A 43 16.25 2.21 -8.38
CA PHE A 43 16.24 1.99 -9.82
C PHE A 43 16.54 3.27 -10.61
N THR A 44 15.93 4.39 -10.23
CA THR A 44 16.18 5.70 -10.89
C THR A 44 17.63 6.15 -10.69
N VAL A 45 18.18 5.97 -9.48
CA VAL A 45 19.59 6.26 -9.20
C VAL A 45 20.51 5.38 -10.06
N ALA A 46 20.20 4.09 -10.19
CA ALA A 46 20.96 3.17 -11.04
C ALA A 46 20.96 3.64 -12.50
N LEU A 47 19.79 4.01 -13.05
CA LEU A 47 19.71 4.58 -14.41
C LEU A 47 20.52 5.86 -14.57
N ALA A 48 20.52 6.76 -13.56
CA ALA A 48 21.29 7.99 -13.60
C ALA A 48 22.80 7.71 -13.62
N ILE A 49 23.26 6.74 -12.82
CA ILE A 49 24.66 6.29 -12.82
C ILE A 49 24.99 5.68 -14.17
N GLU A 50 24.21 4.73 -14.64
CA GLU A 50 24.44 4.08 -15.93
C GLU A 50 24.52 5.10 -17.07
N TYR A 51 23.59 6.06 -17.13
CA TYR A 51 23.57 7.08 -18.18
C TYR A 51 24.74 8.07 -18.11
N THR A 52 25.19 8.42 -16.91
CA THR A 52 26.32 9.37 -16.73
C THR A 52 27.67 8.72 -16.99
N PHE A 53 27.88 7.48 -16.56
CA PHE A 53 29.14 6.76 -16.71
C PHE A 53 29.26 5.97 -18.02
N PHE A 54 28.13 5.51 -18.57
CA PHE A 54 28.05 4.81 -19.85
C PHE A 54 27.07 5.53 -20.79
N PRO A 55 27.41 6.76 -21.22
CA PRO A 55 26.54 7.49 -22.12
C PRO A 55 26.29 6.65 -23.38
N PRO A 56 25.03 6.59 -23.87
CA PRO A 56 24.69 5.76 -25.01
C PRO A 56 25.58 6.17 -26.19
N LYS A 57 26.27 5.19 -26.79
CA LYS A 57 26.99 5.43 -28.05
C LYS A 57 25.95 5.90 -29.07
N LYS A 58 26.10 7.13 -29.58
CA LYS A 58 25.38 7.58 -30.77
C LYS A 58 25.70 6.57 -31.88
N GLY A 59 24.70 5.82 -32.32
CA GLY A 59 24.84 4.85 -33.39
C GLY A 59 25.39 5.53 -34.63
N GLY A 60 26.61 5.18 -35.00
CA GLY A 60 27.07 5.32 -36.37
C GLY A 60 26.51 4.15 -37.16
N HIS A 61 25.62 4.44 -38.10
CA HIS A 61 25.29 3.58 -39.22
C HIS A 61 25.44 4.39 -40.50
#